data_AF-A0A075JR63-F1
#
_entry.id   AF-A0A075JR63-F1
#
_cell.length_a   1.000
_cell.length_b   1.000
_cell.length_c   1.000
_cell.angle_alpha   90.00
_cell.angle_beta   90.00
_cell.angle_gamma   90.00
#
_symmetry.space_group_name_H-M   'P 1'
#
loop_
_entity.id
_entity.type
_entity.pdbx_description
1 polymer ?
#
loop_
_entity_poly.entity_id
_entity_poly.type
_entity_poly.pdbx_seq_one_letter_code
_entity_poly.pdbx_strand_id
1 'polypeptide(L)'
;MNKLKNAIQNIDELSELRKKMSELGITKEYDEALIKMDFGKYLRGLIGDPPIAMIDPHAHHILFKKGLGEAQQKLVQEGQEILRKYDIDPVIGKENLVWAPNRVAGQHSIAALKNVVNQLKAVDAAGADLDDIIEILEDLGKQVASRRWR
;
A
#
# COMPACT_ATOMS: atom_id res chain seq x y z
N MET A 1 -19.13 19.19 1.55
CA MET A 1 -18.99 17.75 1.22
C MET A 1 -18.46 17.47 -0.20
N ASN A 2 -18.58 18.38 -1.19
CA ASN A 2 -18.03 18.16 -2.55
C ASN A 2 -16.52 18.47 -2.72
N LYS A 3 -15.91 19.30 -1.86
CA LYS A 3 -14.47 19.62 -1.97
C LYS A 3 -13.56 18.43 -1.61
N LEU A 4 -14.00 17.57 -0.70
CA LEU A 4 -13.24 16.38 -0.29
C LEU A 4 -13.25 15.27 -1.35
N LYS A 5 -14.29 15.19 -2.19
CA LYS A 5 -14.40 14.15 -3.23
C LYS A 5 -13.48 14.40 -4.42
N ASN A 6 -13.21 15.67 -4.74
CA ASN A 6 -12.33 16.03 -5.86
C ASN A 6 -10.85 15.97 -5.48
N ALA A 7 -10.50 16.15 -4.20
CA ALA A 7 -9.13 16.11 -3.69
C ALA A 7 -8.50 14.70 -3.61
N ILE A 8 -9.20 13.67 -4.11
CA ILE A 8 -8.80 12.26 -4.02
C ILE A 8 -8.27 11.74 -5.38
N GLN A 9 -8.25 12.60 -6.41
CA GLN A 9 -7.92 12.17 -7.78
C GLN A 9 -6.47 12.40 -8.23
N ASN A 10 -5.62 13.08 -7.45
CA ASN A 10 -4.21 13.27 -7.77
C ASN A 10 -3.29 12.75 -6.66
N ILE A 11 -2.20 12.07 -7.05
CA ILE A 11 -1.16 11.52 -6.16
C ILE A 11 -0.57 12.62 -5.26
N ASP A 12 -0.38 13.83 -5.80
CA ASP A 12 0.11 15.01 -5.08
C ASP A 12 -0.82 15.49 -3.95
N GLU A 13 -2.12 15.22 -4.02
CA GLU A 13 -3.08 15.70 -3.02
C GLU A 13 -3.13 14.81 -1.77
N LEU A 14 -2.69 13.55 -1.85
CA LEU A 14 -2.77 12.60 -0.74
C LEU A 14 -1.65 12.78 0.28
N SER A 15 -0.41 13.03 -0.17
CA SER A 15 0.70 13.37 0.73
C SER A 15 0.44 14.72 1.42
N GLU A 16 -0.14 15.68 0.69
CA GLU A 16 -0.63 16.93 1.26
C GLU A 16 -1.79 16.73 2.24
N LEU A 17 -2.71 15.80 1.97
CA LEU A 17 -3.83 15.52 2.86
C LEU A 17 -3.32 15.07 4.24
N ARG A 18 -2.38 14.11 4.28
CA ARG A 18 -1.82 13.64 5.55
C ARG A 18 -1.06 14.75 6.29
N LYS A 19 -0.28 15.59 5.58
CA LYS A 19 0.38 16.77 6.16
C LYS A 19 -0.65 17.74 6.74
N LYS A 20 -1.71 18.07 6.01
CA LYS A 20 -2.82 18.93 6.47
C LYS A 20 -3.53 18.34 7.70
N MET A 21 -3.79 17.03 7.73
CA MET A 21 -4.38 16.37 8.91
C MET A 21 -3.46 16.46 10.14
N SER A 22 -2.15 16.39 9.92
CA SER A 22 -1.15 16.61 10.98
C SER A 22 -1.14 18.04 11.49
N GLU A 23 -1.16 19.03 10.60
CA GLU A 23 -1.24 20.46 10.96
C GLU A 23 -2.51 20.80 11.71
N LEU A 24 -3.62 20.13 11.37
CA LEU A 24 -4.91 20.27 12.03
C LEU A 24 -5.02 19.47 13.35
N GLY A 25 -4.00 18.71 13.74
CA GLY A 25 -3.98 17.93 14.98
C GLY A 25 -4.94 16.73 15.00
N ILE A 26 -5.41 16.28 13.83
CA ILE A 26 -6.43 15.23 13.67
C ILE A 26 -5.86 13.92 13.10
N THR A 27 -4.57 13.67 13.34
CA THR A 27 -3.89 12.44 12.89
C THR A 27 -4.54 11.18 13.44
N LYS A 28 -5.01 11.23 14.69
CA LYS A 28 -5.69 10.11 15.34
C LYS A 28 -7.00 9.76 14.64
N GLU A 29 -7.83 10.76 14.37
CA GLU A 29 -9.11 10.60 13.66
C GLU A 29 -8.89 10.10 12.24
N TYR A 30 -7.84 10.58 11.57
CA TYR A 30 -7.43 10.11 10.25
C TYR A 30 -7.03 8.63 10.28
N ASP A 31 -6.16 8.22 11.22
CA ASP A 31 -5.74 6.83 11.38
C ASP A 31 -6.92 5.92 11.74
N GLU A 32 -7.83 6.37 12.60
CA GLU A 32 -9.06 5.65 12.95
C GLU A 32 -9.99 5.47 11.73
N ALA A 33 -10.11 6.50 10.89
CA ALA A 33 -10.88 6.41 9.65
C ALA A 33 -10.25 5.40 8.68
N LEU A 34 -8.92 5.41 8.53
CA LEU A 34 -8.19 4.45 7.72
C LEU A 34 -8.33 3.02 8.23
N ILE A 35 -8.45 2.80 9.54
CA ILE A 35 -8.69 1.47 10.12
C ILE A 35 -10.08 0.94 9.72
N LYS A 36 -11.09 1.82 9.68
CA LYS A 36 -12.48 1.47 9.36
C LYS A 36 -12.77 1.42 7.86
N MET A 37 -11.80 1.80 7.02
CA MET A 37 -11.99 1.90 5.57
C MET A 37 -12.14 0.51 4.93
N ASP A 38 -13.13 0.39 4.04
CA ASP A 38 -13.26 -0.75 3.13
C ASP A 38 -12.29 -0.58 1.95
N PHE A 39 -11.11 -1.19 2.07
CA PHE A 39 -10.09 -1.15 1.02
C PHE A 39 -10.52 -1.86 -0.27
N GLY A 40 -11.42 -2.84 -0.21
CA GLY A 40 -11.95 -3.48 -1.40
C GLY A 40 -12.81 -2.52 -2.21
N LYS A 41 -13.71 -1.80 -1.56
CA LYS A 41 -14.50 -0.74 -2.22
C LYS A 41 -13.61 0.40 -2.71
N TYR A 42 -12.62 0.79 -1.93
CA TYR A 42 -11.67 1.84 -2.30
C TYR A 42 -10.87 1.46 -3.56
N LEU A 43 -10.23 0.28 -3.56
CA LEU A 43 -9.43 -0.19 -4.69
C LEU A 43 -10.29 -0.36 -5.95
N ARG A 44 -11.53 -0.87 -5.82
CA ARG A 44 -12.46 -0.94 -6.94
C ARG A 44 -12.72 0.43 -7.57
N GLY A 45 -12.81 1.48 -6.77
CA GLY A 45 -12.96 2.85 -7.26
C GLY A 45 -11.73 3.39 -7.99
N LEU A 46 -10.53 2.87 -7.67
CA LEU A 46 -9.27 3.29 -8.27
C LEU A 46 -8.97 2.56 -9.59
N ILE A 47 -9.07 1.23 -9.60
CA ILE A 47 -8.58 0.38 -10.71
C ILE A 47 -9.65 -0.55 -11.29
N GLY A 48 -10.89 -0.47 -10.81
CA GLY A 48 -11.99 -1.34 -11.23
C GLY A 48 -12.04 -2.69 -10.51
N ASP A 49 -12.90 -3.56 -11.01
CA ASP A 49 -13.16 -4.87 -10.41
C ASP A 49 -11.93 -5.81 -10.43
N PRO A 50 -11.82 -6.74 -9.47
CA PRO A 50 -10.77 -7.76 -9.51
C PRO A 50 -10.89 -8.64 -10.78
N PRO A 51 -9.79 -9.29 -11.21
CA PRO A 51 -9.85 -10.23 -12.32
C PRO A 51 -10.89 -11.32 -12.09
N ILE A 52 -11.72 -11.60 -13.11
CA ILE A 52 -12.86 -12.55 -13.01
C ILE A 52 -12.43 -13.94 -12.52
N ALA A 53 -11.23 -14.39 -12.91
CA ALA A 53 -10.70 -15.69 -12.52
C ALA A 53 -10.01 -15.71 -11.13
N MET A 54 -9.88 -14.56 -10.46
CA MET A 54 -9.26 -14.47 -9.14
C MET A 54 -10.24 -14.97 -8.08
N ILE A 55 -9.91 -16.10 -7.45
CA ILE A 55 -10.70 -16.66 -6.36
C ILE A 55 -10.45 -15.83 -5.09
N ASP A 56 -11.51 -15.61 -4.30
CA ASP A 56 -11.49 -14.86 -3.02
C ASP A 56 -10.65 -13.56 -3.09
N PRO A 57 -10.95 -12.62 -4.02
CA PRO A 57 -10.13 -11.44 -4.23
C PRO A 57 -10.24 -10.48 -3.04
N HIS A 58 -9.12 -9.85 -2.67
CA HIS A 58 -9.09 -8.76 -1.70
C HIS A 58 -8.14 -7.66 -2.15
N ALA A 59 -8.37 -6.45 -1.63
CA ALA A 59 -7.40 -5.37 -1.76
C ALA A 59 -6.20 -5.68 -0.86
N HIS A 60 -5.04 -5.80 -1.48
CA HIS A 60 -3.80 -6.20 -0.84
C HIS A 60 -2.82 -5.03 -0.84
N HIS A 61 -2.25 -4.76 0.33
CA HIS A 61 -1.12 -3.85 0.48
C HIS A 61 0.17 -4.60 0.16
N ILE A 62 0.88 -4.21 -0.91
CA ILE A 62 2.14 -4.86 -1.34
C ILE A 62 3.18 -4.80 -0.20
N LEU A 63 3.49 -3.59 0.26
CA LEU A 63 4.06 -3.36 1.58
C LEU A 63 2.94 -3.30 2.62
N PHE A 64 3.00 -4.12 3.67
CA PHE A 64 1.91 -4.23 4.64
C PHE A 64 1.60 -2.91 5.35
N LYS A 65 0.32 -2.70 5.64
CA LYS A 65 -0.18 -1.52 6.37
C LYS A 65 0.31 -1.42 7.83
N LYS A 66 0.34 -2.55 8.57
CA LYS A 66 0.61 -2.57 10.03
C LYS A 66 1.62 -3.63 10.47
N GLY A 67 1.57 -4.84 9.89
CA GLY A 67 2.38 -5.98 10.35
C GLY A 67 1.89 -6.57 11.68
N LEU A 68 2.19 -7.85 11.90
CA LEU A 68 1.88 -8.62 13.11
C LEU A 68 3.13 -8.80 13.98
N GLY A 69 3.04 -8.33 15.23
CA GLY A 69 4.15 -8.36 16.18
C GLY A 69 5.27 -7.37 15.83
N GLU A 70 6.18 -7.19 16.78
CA GLU A 70 7.24 -6.17 16.72
C GLU A 70 8.12 -6.31 15.47
N ALA A 71 8.52 -7.54 15.13
CA ALA A 71 9.42 -7.78 14.01
C ALA A 71 8.82 -7.39 12.65
N GLN A 72 7.52 -7.64 12.42
CA GLN A 72 6.87 -7.16 11.20
C GLN A 72 6.60 -5.66 11.25
N GLN A 73 6.20 -5.12 12.40
CA GLN A 73 5.93 -3.70 12.55
C GLN A 73 7.17 -2.85 12.24
N LYS A 74 8.35 -3.29 12.69
CA LYS A 74 9.61 -2.62 12.37
C LYS A 74 9.90 -2.62 10.87
N LEU A 75 9.72 -3.76 10.20
CA LEU A 75 9.89 -3.87 8.74
C LEU A 75 8.87 -3.02 7.98
N VAL A 76 7.61 -3.00 8.44
CA VAL A 76 6.59 -2.11 7.88
C VAL A 76 7.04 -0.67 8.00
N GLN A 77 7.48 -0.24 9.18
CA GLN A 77 7.95 1.13 9.37
C GLN A 77 9.09 1.48 8.41
N GLU A 78 10.11 0.64 8.31
CA GLU A 78 11.25 0.85 7.40
C GLU A 78 10.79 0.98 5.93
N GLY A 79 9.91 0.09 5.47
CA GLY A 79 9.37 0.17 4.10
C GLY A 79 8.53 1.43 3.89
N GLN A 80 7.73 1.83 4.87
CA GLN A 80 6.86 3.00 4.77
C GLN A 80 7.65 4.30 4.75
N GLU A 81 8.80 4.36 5.45
CA GLU A 81 9.73 5.48 5.36
C GLU A 81 10.29 5.63 3.95
N ILE A 82 10.63 4.53 3.28
CA ILE A 82 11.06 4.54 1.88
C ILE A 82 9.94 5.06 0.99
N LEU A 83 8.72 4.50 1.05
CA LEU A 83 7.61 4.97 0.20
C LEU A 83 7.34 6.46 0.36
N ARG A 84 7.39 6.99 1.59
CA ARG A 84 7.20 8.43 1.85
C ARG A 84 8.33 9.30 1.30
N LYS A 85 9.56 8.79 1.17
CA LYS A 85 10.67 9.52 0.54
C LYS A 85 10.36 9.87 -0.92
N TYR A 86 9.55 9.04 -1.58
CA TYR A 86 9.10 9.21 -2.96
C TYR A 86 7.64 9.68 -3.03
N ASP A 87 7.12 10.32 -1.99
CA ASP A 87 5.75 10.84 -1.93
C ASP A 87 4.62 9.81 -2.16
N ILE A 88 4.90 8.51 -2.01
CA ILE A 88 3.89 7.45 -2.06
C ILE A 88 3.28 7.26 -0.68
N ASP A 89 1.95 7.43 -0.55
CA ASP A 89 1.27 7.10 0.71
C ASP A 89 1.22 5.56 0.89
N PRO A 90 1.79 5.00 1.97
CA PRO A 90 1.89 3.56 2.13
C PRO A 90 0.55 2.86 2.41
N VAL A 91 -0.50 3.60 2.77
CA VAL A 91 -1.79 3.02 3.15
C VAL A 91 -2.81 3.19 2.03
N ILE A 92 -2.89 4.36 1.42
CA ILE A 92 -3.91 4.69 0.41
C ILE A 92 -3.34 4.98 -0.98
N GLY A 93 -2.01 5.08 -1.13
CA GLY A 93 -1.38 5.20 -2.44
C GLY A 93 -1.74 4.00 -3.32
N LYS A 94 -2.23 4.28 -4.53
CA LYS A 94 -2.67 3.24 -5.48
C LYS A 94 -1.50 2.33 -5.88
N GLU A 95 -0.29 2.86 -5.85
CA GLU A 95 0.98 2.21 -6.17
C GLU A 95 1.26 1.03 -5.23
N ASN A 96 0.80 1.13 -3.97
CA ASN A 96 0.98 0.09 -2.96
C ASN A 96 -0.23 -0.84 -2.82
N LEU A 97 -1.23 -0.75 -3.71
CA LEU A 97 -2.48 -1.51 -3.64
C LEU A 97 -2.70 -2.35 -4.90
N VAL A 98 -3.05 -3.62 -4.71
CA VAL A 98 -3.34 -4.54 -5.81
C VAL A 98 -4.46 -5.51 -5.44
N TRP A 99 -5.19 -6.02 -6.43
CA TRP A 99 -6.05 -7.17 -6.24
C TRP A 99 -5.20 -8.43 -6.07
N ALA A 100 -5.42 -9.19 -4.99
CA ALA A 100 -4.75 -10.46 -4.80
C ALA A 100 -5.70 -11.53 -4.24
N PRO A 101 -5.45 -12.82 -4.51
CA PRO A 101 -6.20 -13.89 -3.87
C PRO A 101 -5.97 -13.85 -2.36
N ASN A 102 -7.04 -13.98 -1.60
CA ASN A 102 -6.97 -14.03 -0.16
C ASN A 102 -6.63 -15.45 0.32
N ARG A 103 -6.24 -15.57 1.60
CA ARG A 103 -5.99 -16.86 2.29
C ARG A 103 -4.90 -17.74 1.69
N VAL A 104 -4.07 -17.21 0.79
CA VAL A 104 -2.90 -17.94 0.29
C VAL A 104 -1.82 -17.99 1.37
N ALA A 105 -1.38 -19.21 1.70
CA ALA A 105 -0.36 -19.44 2.72
C ALA A 105 0.93 -18.66 2.41
N GLY A 106 1.47 -18.00 3.44
CA GLY A 106 2.73 -17.25 3.34
C GLY A 106 2.63 -15.86 2.71
N GLN A 107 1.48 -15.44 2.16
CA GLN A 107 1.32 -14.10 1.55
C GLN A 107 1.44 -12.96 2.55
N HIS A 108 0.98 -13.17 3.78
CA HIS A 108 1.10 -12.21 4.89
C HIS A 108 2.21 -12.60 5.89
N SER A 109 3.22 -13.35 5.43
CA SER A 109 4.32 -13.80 6.30
C SER A 109 5.40 -12.73 6.46
N ILE A 110 6.21 -12.87 7.51
CA ILE A 110 7.38 -12.02 7.70
C ILE A 110 8.40 -12.19 6.57
N ALA A 111 8.52 -13.38 5.98
CA ALA A 111 9.42 -13.63 4.86
C ALA A 111 8.97 -12.84 3.60
N ALA A 112 7.66 -12.82 3.32
CA ALA A 112 7.11 -12.02 2.24
C ALA A 112 7.36 -10.52 2.46
N LEU A 113 7.12 -10.02 3.67
CA LEU A 113 7.40 -8.62 4.02
C LEU A 113 8.88 -8.27 3.91
N LYS A 114 9.78 -9.13 4.41
CA LYS A 114 11.23 -8.94 4.27
C LYS A 114 11.65 -8.84 2.81
N ASN A 115 11.09 -9.67 1.94
CA ASN A 115 11.38 -9.61 0.51
C ASN A 115 10.99 -8.25 -0.09
N VAL A 116 9.76 -7.76 0.19
CA VAL A 116 9.30 -6.44 -0.27
C VAL A 116 10.22 -5.33 0.22
N VAL A 117 10.51 -5.29 1.52
CA VAL A 117 11.35 -4.24 2.12
C VAL A 117 12.78 -4.29 1.58
N ASN A 118 13.35 -5.48 1.36
CA ASN A 118 14.70 -5.61 0.82
C ASN A 118 14.79 -5.12 -0.63
N GLN A 119 13.76 -5.37 -1.46
CA GLN A 119 13.74 -4.89 -2.84
C GLN A 119 13.58 -3.37 -2.88
N LEU A 120 12.70 -2.79 -2.06
CA LEU A 120 12.58 -1.34 -1.93
C LEU A 120 13.90 -0.70 -1.49
N LYS A 121 14.58 -1.27 -0.49
CA LYS A 121 15.90 -0.78 -0.03
C LYS A 121 16.98 -0.89 -1.11
N ALA A 122 16.98 -1.98 -1.88
CA ALA A 122 17.99 -2.19 -2.92
C ALA A 122 17.85 -1.14 -4.03
N VAL A 123 16.62 -0.88 -4.47
CA VAL A 123 16.30 0.13 -5.49
C VAL A 123 16.61 1.54 -4.94
N ASP A 124 16.17 1.85 -3.72
CA ASP A 124 16.48 3.13 -3.05
C ASP A 124 18.00 3.40 -2.93
N ALA A 125 18.78 2.39 -2.54
CA ALA A 125 20.22 2.49 -2.41
C ALA A 125 20.96 2.65 -3.75
N ALA A 126 20.33 2.27 -4.86
CA ALA A 126 20.88 2.44 -6.20
C ALA A 126 20.67 3.86 -6.77
N GLY A 127 20.02 4.76 -6.01
CA GLY A 127 19.74 6.13 -6.45
C GLY A 127 18.48 6.24 -7.30
N ALA A 128 17.49 5.39 -7.02
CA ALA A 128 16.20 5.37 -7.69
C ALA A 128 15.49 6.72 -7.69
N ASP A 129 14.64 6.91 -8.69
CA ASP A 129 13.61 7.93 -8.71
C ASP A 129 12.22 7.36 -8.37
N LEU A 130 11.16 8.17 -8.54
CA LEU A 130 9.79 7.76 -8.28
C LEU A 130 9.35 6.61 -9.20
N ASP A 131 9.70 6.66 -10.48
CA ASP A 131 9.25 5.69 -11.47
C ASP A 131 9.86 4.31 -11.18
N ASP A 132 11.13 4.27 -10.77
CA ASP A 132 11.80 3.04 -10.32
C ASP A 132 11.08 2.37 -9.13
N ILE A 133 10.62 3.18 -8.16
CA ILE A 133 9.90 2.69 -6.97
C ILE A 133 8.50 2.20 -7.34
N ILE A 134 7.84 2.85 -8.30
CA ILE A 134 6.55 2.38 -8.83
C ILE A 134 6.74 1.06 -9.56
N GLU A 135 7.76 0.95 -10.42
CA GLU A 135 8.04 -0.28 -11.19
C GLU A 135 8.26 -1.49 -10.27
N ILE A 136 9.08 -1.34 -9.22
CA ILE A 136 9.31 -2.45 -8.28
C ILE A 136 8.05 -2.82 -7.49
N LEU A 137 7.20 -1.85 -7.14
CA LEU A 137 5.90 -2.12 -6.51
C LEU A 137 4.96 -2.84 -7.47
N GLU A 138 4.89 -2.44 -8.74
CA GLU A 138 4.08 -3.12 -9.75
C GLU A 138 4.52 -4.58 -9.93
N ASP A 139 5.82 -4.84 -9.97
CA ASP A 139 6.36 -6.19 -10.11
C ASP A 139 6.11 -7.07 -8.88
N LEU A 140 6.25 -6.51 -7.68
CA LEU A 140 5.88 -7.19 -6.44
C LEU A 140 4.36 -7.43 -6.38
N GLY A 141 3.56 -6.47 -6.87
CA GLY A 141 2.11 -6.53 -7.02
C GLY A 141 1.67 -7.67 -7.94
N LYS A 142 2.30 -7.80 -9.11
CA LYS A 142 2.06 -8.91 -10.06
C LYS A 142 2.35 -10.26 -9.41
N GLN A 143 3.45 -10.38 -8.66
CA GLN A 143 3.83 -11.61 -7.97
C GLN A 143 2.82 -12.05 -6.90
N VAL A 144 2.24 -11.12 -6.14
CA VAL A 144 1.20 -11.45 -5.16
C VAL A 144 -0.15 -11.73 -5.83
N ALA A 145 -0.51 -10.98 -6.87
CA ALA A 145 -1.73 -11.18 -7.64
C ALA A 145 -1.77 -12.53 -8.37
N SER A 146 -0.61 -13.05 -8.79
CA SER A 146 -0.50 -14.32 -9.52
C SER A 146 -0.43 -15.56 -8.62
N ARG A 147 -0.45 -15.41 -7.29
CA ARG A 147 -0.37 -16.55 -6.38
C ARG A 147 -1.60 -17.46 -6.53
N ARG A 148 -1.42 -18.73 -6.18
CA ARG A 148 -2.47 -19.73 -6.20
C ARG A 148 -2.42 -20.52 -4.91
N TRP A 149 -3.56 -21.06 -4.48
CA TRP A 149 -3.57 -22.13 -3.49
C TRP A 149 -2.65 -23.25 -4.00
N ARG A 150 -1.73 -23.67 -3.14
CA ARG A 150 -0.91 -24.87 -3.35
C ARG A 150 -1.60 -26.06 -2.71
#